data_AF-A0A4V3MI08-F1
#
_entry.id   AF-A0A4V3MI08-F1
#
_cell.length_a   1.000
_cell.length_b   1.000
_cell.length_c   1.000
_cell.angle_alpha   90.00
_cell.angle_beta   90.00
_cell.angle_gamma   90.00
#
_symmetry.space_group_name_H-M   'P 1'
#
loop_
_entity.id
_entity.type
_entity.pdbx_description
1 polymer ?
#
loop_
_entity_poly.entity_id
_entity_poly.type
_entity_poly.pdbx_seq_one_letter_code
_entity_poly.pdbx_strand_id
1 'polypeptide(L)'
;IDHRRCGRRLVVMYAGRGQGYPVYRCERGNLMMAQARCMSFNGFRTDAAVTREALEAVAPMAIEAALEAERMQLESEAKRRQMIEMDLQQARYEASLAERR
;
A
#
# COMPACT_ATOMS: atom_id res chain seq x y z
N ILE A 1 11.28 -17.03 -4.66
CA ILE A 1 10.79 -18.41 -4.45
C ILE A 1 11.83 -19.35 -5.05
N ASP A 2 12.56 -20.08 -4.20
CA ASP A 2 13.51 -21.10 -4.65
C ASP A 2 12.81 -22.45 -4.75
N HIS A 3 13.09 -23.19 -5.82
CA HIS A 3 12.43 -24.49 -6.04
C HIS A 3 13.11 -25.58 -5.22
N ARG A 4 12.36 -26.23 -4.30
CA ARG A 4 12.88 -27.26 -3.37
C ARG A 4 13.65 -28.40 -4.03
N ARG A 5 13.29 -28.83 -5.26
CA ARG A 5 13.95 -29.96 -5.92
C ARG A 5 15.32 -29.61 -6.51
N CYS A 6 15.56 -28.36 -6.90
CA CYS A 6 16.81 -27.98 -7.56
C CYS A 6 17.55 -26.81 -6.90
N GLY A 7 16.97 -26.19 -5.86
CA GLY A 7 17.54 -25.04 -5.14
C GLY A 7 17.64 -23.76 -5.96
N ARG A 8 17.11 -23.73 -7.20
CA ARG A 8 17.25 -22.59 -8.11
C ARG A 8 16.06 -21.66 -7.98
N ARG A 9 16.32 -20.36 -8.14
CA ARG A 9 15.29 -19.32 -8.24
C ARG A 9 14.34 -19.61 -9.40
N LEU A 10 13.05 -19.47 -9.13
CA LEU A 10 12.04 -19.35 -10.17
C LEU A 10 12.14 -17.98 -10.83
N VAL A 11 11.97 -17.95 -12.14
CA VAL A 11 11.79 -16.72 -12.92
C VAL A 11 10.33 -16.57 -13.31
N VAL A 12 9.90 -15.32 -13.46
CA VAL A 12 8.56 -14.98 -13.94
C VAL A 12 8.62 -14.70 -15.42
N MET A 13 7.68 -15.26 -16.17
CA MET A 13 7.47 -14.95 -17.58
C MET A 13 6.01 -14.63 -17.81
N TYR A 14 5.74 -13.66 -18.67
CA TYR A 14 4.39 -13.33 -19.07
C TYR A 14 4.06 -14.04 -20.38
N ALA A 15 3.00 -14.84 -20.38
CA ALA A 15 2.52 -15.59 -21.53
C ALA A 15 1.12 -15.12 -21.96
N GLY A 16 0.77 -15.29 -23.24
CA GLY A 16 -0.53 -14.86 -23.79
C GLY A 16 -0.49 -13.53 -24.54
N ARG A 17 -1.65 -13.08 -25.02
CA ARG A 17 -1.80 -11.81 -25.76
C ARG A 17 -2.13 -10.66 -24.79
N GLY A 18 -1.82 -9.43 -25.19
CA GLY A 18 -2.05 -8.24 -24.35
C GLY A 18 -1.09 -8.19 -23.16
N GLN A 19 -1.61 -7.94 -21.96
CA GLN A 19 -0.80 -7.87 -20.73
C GLN A 19 -0.24 -9.23 -20.30
N GLY A 20 -0.78 -10.33 -20.85
CA GLY A 20 -0.36 -11.69 -20.54
C GLY A 20 -0.71 -12.12 -19.12
N TYR A 21 -0.32 -13.35 -18.77
CA TYR A 21 -0.43 -13.90 -17.42
C TYR A 21 0.94 -14.37 -16.92
N PRO A 22 1.22 -14.21 -15.61
CA PRO A 22 2.49 -14.65 -15.04
C PRO A 22 2.57 -16.18 -15.01
N VAL A 23 3.73 -16.70 -15.38
CA VAL A 23 4.11 -18.11 -15.28
C VAL A 23 5.44 -18.18 -14.55
N TYR A 24 5.45 -18.86 -13.41
CA TYR A 24 6.65 -19.13 -12.65
C TYR A 24 7.31 -20.40 -13.14
N ARG A 25 8.59 -20.33 -13.52
CA ARG A 25 9.32 -21.49 -14.04
C ARG A 25 10.77 -21.53 -13.60
N CYS A 26 11.30 -22.74 -13.43
CA CYS A 26 12.73 -22.96 -13.22
C CYS A 26 13.44 -23.04 -14.58
N GLU A 27 14.05 -21.94 -15.01
CA GLU A 27 14.54 -21.81 -16.39
C GLU A 27 16.03 -22.18 -16.56
N ARG A 28 16.84 -22.09 -15.49
CA ARG A 28 18.31 -22.19 -15.58
C ARG A 28 18.83 -23.53 -16.13
N GLY A 29 18.22 -24.65 -15.75
CA GLY A 29 18.60 -25.97 -16.30
C GLY A 29 18.23 -26.11 -17.78
N ASN A 30 17.12 -25.51 -18.20
CA ASN A 30 16.67 -25.52 -19.59
C ASN A 30 17.58 -24.66 -20.48
N LEU A 31 17.95 -23.45 -20.05
CA LEU A 31 18.80 -22.55 -20.83
C LEU A 31 20.26 -22.99 -20.89
N MET A 32 20.83 -23.46 -19.79
CA MET A 32 22.27 -23.76 -19.74
C MET A 32 22.62 -25.15 -20.24
N MET A 33 21.70 -26.11 -20.14
CA MET A 33 21.98 -27.55 -20.34
C MET A 33 20.96 -28.23 -21.25
N ALA A 34 20.06 -27.48 -21.91
CA ALA A 34 18.95 -28.00 -22.71
C ALA A 34 18.06 -29.03 -21.98
N GLN A 35 18.05 -29.00 -20.64
CA GLN A 35 17.29 -29.95 -19.83
C GLN A 35 15.80 -29.60 -19.77
N ALA A 36 14.97 -30.60 -19.45
CA ALA A 36 13.57 -30.35 -19.12
C ALA A 36 13.45 -29.39 -17.91
N ARG A 37 12.43 -28.53 -17.92
CA ARG A 37 12.15 -27.62 -16.80
C ARG A 37 11.79 -28.44 -15.56
N CYS A 38 12.42 -28.12 -14.43
CA CYS A 38 12.14 -28.83 -13.18
C CYS A 38 10.73 -28.55 -12.64
N MET A 39 10.18 -27.35 -12.92
CA MET A 39 8.87 -26.90 -12.48
C MET A 39 8.42 -25.72 -13.35
N SER A 40 7.12 -25.66 -13.65
CA SER A 40 6.44 -24.53 -14.31
C SER A 40 4.99 -24.50 -13.87
N PHE A 41 4.46 -23.35 -13.44
CA PHE A 41 3.06 -23.21 -13.04
C PHE A 41 2.52 -21.80 -13.28
N ASN A 42 1.20 -21.69 -13.40
CA ASN A 42 0.51 -20.41 -13.58
C ASN A 42 0.53 -19.60 -12.27
N GLY A 43 0.91 -18.33 -12.37
CA GLY A 43 1.03 -17.41 -11.24
C GLY A 43 -0.28 -16.99 -10.61
N PHE A 44 -1.42 -17.01 -11.31
CA PHE A 44 -2.69 -16.46 -10.81
C PHE A 44 -3.07 -16.95 -9.41
N ARG A 45 -3.08 -18.28 -9.22
CA ARG A 45 -3.47 -18.85 -7.91
C ARG A 45 -2.44 -18.59 -6.83
N THR A 46 -1.16 -18.53 -7.22
CA THR A 46 -0.06 -18.30 -6.28
C THR A 46 -0.05 -16.84 -5.83
N ASP A 47 -0.16 -15.93 -6.78
CA ASP A 47 -0.19 -14.49 -6.55
C ASP A 47 -1.43 -14.12 -5.73
N ALA A 48 -2.60 -14.67 -6.05
CA ALA A 48 -3.81 -14.43 -5.28
C ALA A 48 -3.68 -14.92 -3.82
N ALA A 49 -3.06 -16.07 -3.59
CA ALA A 49 -2.79 -16.54 -2.24
C ALA A 49 -1.79 -15.63 -1.52
N VAL A 50 -0.61 -15.39 -2.09
CA VAL A 50 0.39 -14.50 -1.46
C VAL A 50 -0.18 -13.11 -1.17
N THR A 51 -0.98 -12.58 -2.09
CA THR A 51 -1.62 -11.27 -1.94
C THR A 51 -2.62 -11.27 -0.79
N ARG A 52 -3.50 -12.27 -0.69
CA ARG A 52 -4.45 -12.39 0.41
C ARG A 52 -3.72 -12.44 1.75
N GLU A 53 -2.73 -13.31 1.88
CA GLU A 53 -1.95 -13.47 3.11
C GLU A 53 -1.23 -12.16 3.48
N ALA A 54 -0.68 -11.44 2.49
CA ALA A 54 -0.05 -10.14 2.72
C ALA A 54 -1.07 -9.07 3.17
N LEU A 55 -2.25 -9.04 2.57
CA LEU A 55 -3.32 -8.11 2.95
C LEU A 55 -3.84 -8.42 4.36
N GLU A 56 -4.04 -9.69 4.72
CA GLU A 56 -4.43 -10.10 6.06
C GLU A 56 -3.38 -9.70 7.11
N ALA A 57 -2.09 -9.84 6.78
CA ALA A 57 -1.01 -9.43 7.67
C ALA A 57 -0.94 -7.90 7.87
N VAL A 58 -1.26 -7.12 6.84
CA VAL A 58 -1.20 -5.64 6.89
C VAL A 58 -2.51 -5.02 7.39
N ALA A 59 -3.63 -5.74 7.36
CA ALA A 59 -4.95 -5.21 7.70
C ALA A 59 -5.02 -4.47 9.06
N PRO A 60 -4.44 -4.98 10.17
CA PRO A 60 -4.48 -4.27 11.45
C PRO A 60 -3.82 -2.89 11.39
N MET A 61 -2.63 -2.80 10.77
CA MET A 61 -1.89 -1.54 10.61
C MET A 61 -2.65 -0.55 9.72
N ALA A 62 -3.32 -1.05 8.68
CA ALA A 62 -4.15 -0.22 7.80
C ALA A 62 -5.35 0.38 8.55
N ILE A 63 -5.98 -0.40 9.44
CA ILE A 63 -7.10 0.07 10.27
C ILE A 63 -6.60 1.13 11.27
N GLU A 64 -5.51 0.87 11.98
CA GLU A 64 -4.91 1.82 12.92
C GLU A 64 -4.53 3.13 12.21
N ALA A 65 -3.91 3.05 11.03
CA ALA A 65 -3.57 4.22 10.24
C ALA A 65 -4.80 5.03 9.80
N ALA A 66 -5.91 4.35 9.46
CA ALA A 66 -7.15 5.03 9.10
C ALA A 66 -7.76 5.78 10.29
N LEU A 67 -7.79 5.17 11.47
CA LEU A 67 -8.27 5.80 12.71
C LEU A 67 -7.38 6.97 13.14
N GLU A 68 -6.06 6.82 12.98
CA GLU A 68 -5.09 7.88 13.24
C GLU A 68 -5.35 9.09 12.33
N ALA A 69 -5.53 8.84 11.03
CA ALA A 69 -5.80 9.88 10.04
C ALA A 69 -7.09 10.64 10.36
N GLU A 70 -8.16 9.93 10.75
CA GLU A 70 -9.42 10.55 11.19
C GLU A 70 -9.20 11.44 12.43
N ARG A 71 -8.48 10.95 13.44
CA ARG A 71 -8.20 11.74 14.64
C ARG A 71 -7.40 13.01 14.31
N MET A 72 -6.37 12.88 13.47
CA MET A 72 -5.56 14.02 13.04
C MET A 72 -6.40 15.06 12.27
N GLN A 73 -7.36 14.62 11.45
CA GLN A 73 -8.28 15.51 10.76
C GLN A 73 -9.17 16.28 11.73
N LEU A 74 -9.80 15.58 12.69
CA LEU A 74 -10.65 16.22 13.70
C LEU A 74 -9.87 17.23 14.55
N GLU A 75 -8.65 16.90 14.97
CA GLU A 75 -7.78 17.83 15.70
C GLU A 75 -7.41 19.05 14.85
N SER A 76 -7.14 18.87 13.56
CA SER A 76 -6.85 19.96 12.63
C SER A 76 -8.05 20.91 12.49
N GLU A 77 -9.26 20.35 12.35
CA GLU A 77 -10.49 21.14 12.27
C GLU A 77 -10.77 21.91 13.56
N ALA A 78 -10.60 21.28 14.72
CA ALA A 78 -10.77 21.93 16.01
C ALA A 78 -9.81 23.11 16.19
N LYS A 79 -8.52 22.91 15.86
CA LYS A 79 -7.51 23.98 15.87
C LYS A 79 -7.89 25.12 14.94
N ARG A 80 -8.39 24.81 13.73
CA ARG A 80 -8.85 25.82 12.78
C ARG A 80 -10.01 26.65 13.32
N ARG A 81 -10.99 26.01 13.97
CA ARG A 81 -12.12 26.71 14.61
C ARG A 81 -11.64 27.64 15.73
N GLN A 82 -10.76 27.14 16.59
CA GLN A 82 -10.21 27.94 17.70
C GLN A 82 -9.46 29.19 17.19
N MET A 83 -8.69 29.07 16.10
CA MET A 83 -8.01 30.22 15.50
C MET A 83 -9.03 31.27 15.01
N ILE A 84 -10.07 30.85 14.30
CA ILE A 84 -11.12 31.75 13.79
C ILE A 84 -11.86 32.45 14.95
N GLU A 85 -12.17 31.73 16.03
CA GLU A 85 -12.81 32.32 17.21
C GLU A 85 -11.93 33.36 17.89
N MET A 86 -10.63 33.10 18.00
CA MET A 86 -9.68 34.04 18.59
C MET A 86 -9.51 35.29 17.72
N ASP A 87 -9.41 35.13 16.40
CA ASP A 87 -9.36 36.25 15.45
C ASP A 87 -10.62 37.12 15.54
N LEU A 88 -11.80 36.51 15.67
CA LEU A 88 -13.06 37.22 15.85
C LEU A 88 -13.12 38.00 17.17
N GLN A 89 -12.64 37.40 18.27
CA GLN A 89 -12.58 38.08 19.57
C GLN A 89 -11.65 39.29 19.51
N GLN A 90 -10.48 39.14 18.88
CA GLN A 90 -9.52 40.23 18.70
C GLN A 90 -10.12 41.39 17.91
N ALA A 91 -10.76 41.10 16.76
CA ALA A 91 -11.40 42.13 15.94
C ALA A 91 -12.51 42.89 16.69
N ARG A 92 -13.31 42.18 17.49
CA ARG A 92 -14.35 42.80 18.35
C ARG A 92 -13.75 43.70 19.42
N TYR A 93 -12.67 43.25 20.07
CA TYR A 93 -11.99 44.03 21.08
C TYR A 93 -11.41 45.32 20.49
N GLU A 94 -10.73 45.24 19.35
CA GLU A 94 -10.17 46.40 18.63
C GLU A 94 -11.25 47.41 18.23
N ALA A 95 -12.39 46.94 17.71
CA ALA A 95 -13.53 47.81 17.39
C ALA A 95 -14.07 48.54 18.64
N SER A 96 -14.27 47.82 19.75
CA SER A 96 -14.77 48.40 21.01
C SER A 96 -13.81 49.44 21.61
N LEU A 97 -12.50 49.29 21.38
CA LEU A 97 -11.49 50.24 21.82
C LEU A 97 -11.51 51.51 20.96
N ALA A 98 -11.76 51.36 19.65
CA ALA A 98 -11.88 52.49 18.73
C ALA A 98 -13.12 53.34 19.00
N GLU A 99 -14.25 52.75 19.39
CA GLU A 99 -15.48 53.47 19.76
C GLU A 99 -15.37 54.28 21.04
N ARG A 100 -14.41 53.95 21.92
CA ARG A 100 -14.18 54.63 23.21
C ARG A 100 -13.13 55.74 23.15
N ARG A 101 -12.57 56.03 21.98
CA ARG A 101 -11.66 57.15 21.71
C ARG A 101 -12.39 58.27 21.01
#